data_AF-A0A7R9KV95-F1
#
_entry.id   AF-A0A7R9KV95-F1
#
_cell.length_a   1.000
_cell.length_b   1.000
_cell.length_c   1.000
_cell.angle_alpha   90.00
_cell.angle_beta   90.00
_cell.angle_gamma   90.00
#
_symmetry.space_group_name_H-M   'P 1'
#
loop_
_entity.id
_entity.type
_entity.pdbx_description
1 polymer ?
#
loop_
_entity_poly.entity_id
_entity_poly.type
_entity_poly.pdbx_seq_one_letter_code
_entity_poly.pdbx_strand_id
1 'polypeptide(L)'
;DILCGDFDSVTTDRLNHFRQKGVKIMATPDQNYTDFQKAVKIILHLNKRSVYENNNVSAVVANNGHNGSPSPQPPTNGQQSPPPPSPRDREGCGAIIAIWSSLGRIDQVLTNINTLYINELENGYGAGEGGQHYVPIILFQVHNSVTFLLHKGTHVIESHHEAKWCSLVPVGAPCLVTTTGFRWNLTKDTMSFGSLISTSNEFDPECRSVRIETDRPVLFSYDISKSDPLVIPNK
;
A
#
# COMPACT_ATOMS: atom_id res chain seq x y z
N ASP A 1 -17.69 -5.39 6.33
CA ASP A 1 -18.12 -4.07 6.85
C ASP A 1 -18.57 -3.09 5.78
N ILE A 2 -17.76 -2.81 4.76
CA ILE A 2 -18.06 -1.80 3.73
C ILE A 2 -17.85 -2.40 2.33
N LEU A 3 -18.72 -2.04 1.40
CA LEU A 3 -18.51 -2.21 -0.04
C LEU A 3 -18.54 -0.82 -0.69
N CYS A 4 -17.45 -0.43 -1.33
CA CYS A 4 -17.32 0.87 -2.00
C CYS A 4 -16.84 0.74 -3.44
N GLY A 5 -17.18 1.73 -4.26
CA GLY A 5 -16.80 1.81 -5.67
C GLY A 5 -17.74 2.75 -6.43
N ASP A 6 -17.43 3.01 -7.69
CA ASP A 6 -18.40 3.65 -8.61
C ASP A 6 -19.51 2.69 -9.07
N PHE A 7 -19.31 1.38 -8.85
CA PHE A 7 -20.26 0.29 -9.08
C PHE A 7 -20.65 0.11 -10.55
N ASP A 8 -19.79 0.49 -11.50
CA ASP A 8 -20.01 0.27 -12.93
C ASP A 8 -19.97 -1.22 -13.33
N SER A 9 -19.27 -2.03 -12.54
CA SER A 9 -18.98 -3.45 -12.81
C SER A 9 -19.85 -4.43 -12.00
N VAL A 10 -20.72 -3.94 -11.10
CA VAL A 10 -21.52 -4.78 -10.20
C VAL A 10 -23.01 -4.59 -10.45
N THR A 11 -23.76 -5.69 -10.47
CA THR A 11 -25.21 -5.64 -10.69
C THR A 11 -25.96 -5.16 -9.45
N THR A 12 -27.11 -4.52 -9.67
CA THR A 12 -28.02 -4.07 -8.60
C THR A 12 -28.42 -5.22 -7.66
N ASP A 13 -28.66 -6.42 -8.20
CA ASP A 13 -29.00 -7.60 -7.40
C ASP A 13 -27.88 -8.00 -6.43
N ARG A 14 -26.62 -7.94 -6.88
CA ARG A 14 -25.46 -8.22 -6.02
C ARG A 14 -25.32 -7.15 -4.93
N LEU A 15 -25.52 -5.88 -5.26
CA LEU A 15 -25.52 -4.81 -4.26
C LEU A 15 -26.63 -5.02 -3.22
N ASN A 16 -27.83 -5.38 -3.65
CA ASN A 16 -28.96 -5.63 -2.77
C ASN A 16 -28.72 -6.85 -1.87
N HIS A 17 -28.13 -7.92 -2.40
CA HIS A 17 -27.72 -9.08 -1.60
C HIS A 17 -26.77 -8.69 -0.45
N PHE A 18 -25.76 -7.86 -0.72
CA PHE A 18 -24.85 -7.39 0.33
C PHE A 18 -25.54 -6.43 1.32
N ARG A 19 -26.44 -5.55 0.85
CA ARG A 19 -27.26 -4.70 1.74
C ARG A 19 -28.10 -5.52 2.71
N GLN A 20 -28.77 -6.57 2.22
CA GLN A 20 -29.59 -7.45 3.05
C GLN A 20 -28.77 -8.18 4.11
N LYS A 21 -27.48 -8.41 3.86
CA LYS A 21 -26.52 -8.96 4.82
C LYS A 21 -25.92 -7.92 5.78
N GLY A 22 -26.41 -6.67 5.76
CA GLY A 22 -25.94 -5.60 6.65
C GLY A 22 -24.64 -4.93 6.21
N VAL A 23 -24.14 -5.18 4.99
CA VAL A 23 -22.94 -4.52 4.47
C VAL A 23 -23.28 -3.07 4.11
N LYS A 24 -22.46 -2.13 4.61
CA LYS A 24 -22.59 -0.71 4.26
C LYS A 24 -22.12 -0.47 2.83
N ILE A 25 -23.03 -0.04 1.96
CA ILE A 25 -22.71 0.32 0.57
C ILE A 25 -22.37 1.81 0.50
N MET A 26 -21.20 2.15 -0.06
CA MET A 26 -20.72 3.52 -0.18
C MET A 26 -20.33 3.82 -1.63
N ALA A 27 -21.18 4.56 -2.35
CA ALA A 27 -20.87 4.96 -3.72
C ALA A 27 -19.75 5.99 -3.75
N THR A 28 -18.79 5.81 -4.64
CA THR A 28 -17.64 6.71 -4.83
C THR A 28 -17.53 7.07 -6.32
N PRO A 29 -18.39 7.98 -6.83
CA PRO A 29 -18.52 8.24 -8.27
C PRO A 29 -17.35 9.02 -8.88
N ASP A 30 -16.40 9.50 -8.08
CA ASP A 30 -15.21 10.20 -8.56
C ASP A 30 -14.41 9.31 -9.54
N GLN A 31 -14.20 9.84 -10.74
CA GLN A 31 -13.51 9.18 -11.84
C GLN A 31 -12.02 9.57 -11.94
N ASN A 32 -11.55 10.51 -11.12
CA ASN A 32 -10.14 10.88 -11.06
C ASN A 32 -9.31 9.87 -10.26
N TYR A 33 -9.96 9.00 -9.49
CA TYR A 33 -9.31 7.99 -8.64
C TYR A 33 -9.95 6.62 -8.83
N THR A 34 -9.13 5.58 -8.81
CA THR A 34 -9.59 4.19 -8.85
C THR A 34 -10.33 3.81 -7.58
N ASP A 35 -11.14 2.75 -7.65
CA ASP A 35 -11.84 2.22 -6.47
C ASP A 35 -10.89 1.84 -5.34
N PHE A 36 -9.68 1.36 -5.67
CA PHE A 36 -8.65 1.07 -4.66
C PHE A 36 -8.19 2.34 -3.94
N GLN A 37 -7.88 3.42 -4.67
CA GLN A 37 -7.52 4.70 -4.07
C GLN A 37 -8.63 5.26 -3.19
N LYS A 38 -9.89 5.18 -3.67
CA LYS A 38 -11.07 5.64 -2.94
C LYS A 38 -11.28 4.81 -1.66
N ALA A 39 -11.11 3.49 -1.72
CA ALA A 39 -11.19 2.59 -0.56
C ALA A 39 -10.12 2.89 0.51
N VAL A 40 -8.86 3.08 0.10
CA VAL A 40 -7.77 3.47 1.01
C VAL A 40 -8.09 4.78 1.71
N LYS A 41 -8.54 5.81 0.97
CA LYS A 41 -8.94 7.11 1.56
C LYS A 41 -10.07 6.96 2.57
N ILE A 42 -11.08 6.14 2.28
CA ILE A 42 -12.18 5.84 3.21
C ILE A 42 -11.62 5.20 4.49
N ILE A 43 -10.75 4.20 4.38
CA ILE A 43 -10.18 3.50 5.55
C ILE A 43 -9.33 4.44 6.40
N LEU A 44 -8.44 5.21 5.78
CA LEU A 44 -7.62 6.19 6.50
C LEU A 44 -8.51 7.20 7.24
N HIS A 45 -9.59 7.67 6.60
CA HIS A 45 -10.55 8.59 7.24
C HIS A 45 -11.34 7.95 8.39
N LEU A 46 -11.76 6.69 8.25
CA LEU A 46 -12.45 5.95 9.31
C LEU A 46 -11.51 5.68 10.50
N ASN A 47 -10.26 5.31 10.25
CA ASN A 47 -9.24 5.12 11.29
C ASN A 47 -8.95 6.44 12.02
N LYS A 48 -8.92 7.58 11.33
CA LYS A 48 -8.82 8.92 11.95
C LYS A 48 -10.02 9.28 12.83
N ARG A 49 -11.19 8.66 12.63
CA ARG A 49 -12.38 8.86 13.47
C ARG A 49 -12.46 7.87 14.63
N SER A 50 -11.90 6.67 14.47
CA SER A 50 -11.88 5.60 15.47
C SER A 50 -10.66 5.69 16.40
N VAL A 51 -10.47 6.88 16.98
CA VAL A 51 -9.31 7.25 17.80
C VAL A 51 -9.30 6.55 19.18
N TYR A 52 -10.15 5.53 19.43
CA TYR A 52 -10.32 4.93 20.74
C TYR A 52 -10.21 3.40 20.83
N GLU A 53 -9.96 2.66 19.73
CA GLU A 53 -9.85 1.20 19.81
C GLU A 53 -8.68 0.65 18.95
N ASN A 54 -7.64 0.21 19.66
CA ASN A 54 -6.50 -0.69 19.36
C ASN A 54 -6.27 -1.25 17.94
N ASN A 55 -4.98 -1.35 17.54
CA ASN A 55 -4.36 -2.31 16.58
C ASN A 55 -5.25 -2.81 15.41
N ASN A 56 -5.89 -1.91 14.67
CA ASN A 56 -6.78 -2.29 13.58
C ASN A 56 -5.98 -2.60 12.30
N VAL A 57 -6.02 -3.87 11.88
CA VAL A 57 -5.69 -4.26 10.51
C VAL A 57 -6.95 -4.11 9.67
N SER A 58 -6.90 -3.22 8.67
CA SER A 58 -8.02 -3.05 7.72
C SER A 58 -7.69 -3.81 6.44
N ALA A 59 -8.52 -4.76 6.05
CA ALA A 59 -8.37 -5.48 4.79
C ALA A 59 -9.20 -4.82 3.68
N VAL A 60 -8.57 -4.59 2.53
CA VAL A 60 -9.22 -4.17 1.29
C VAL A 60 -9.06 -5.29 0.27
N VAL A 61 -10.12 -5.60 -0.46
CA VAL A 61 -10.02 -6.44 -1.65
C VAL A 61 -10.13 -5.53 -2.86
N ALA A 62 -9.01 -5.33 -3.57
CA ALA A 62 -8.96 -4.56 -4.80
C ALA A 62 -9.09 -5.52 -5.98
N ASN A 63 -10.22 -5.47 -6.68
CA ASN A 63 -10.43 -6.28 -7.87
C ASN A 63 -10.00 -5.47 -9.11
N ASN A 64 -9.09 -5.98 -9.92
CA ASN A 64 -8.66 -5.33 -11.15
C ASN A 64 -9.80 -5.42 -12.18
N GLY A 65 -10.63 -4.38 -12.26
CA GLY A 65 -11.80 -4.33 -13.15
C GLY A 65 -11.46 -4.45 -14.64
N HIS A 66 -12.38 -5.06 -15.40
CA HIS A 66 -12.46 -5.03 -16.86
C HIS A 66 -13.52 -4.00 -17.29
N ASN A 67 -13.15 -3.13 -18.24
CA ASN A 67 -13.95 -2.19 -19.03
C ASN A 67 -14.93 -1.23 -18.32
N GLY A 68 -14.50 0.03 -18.23
CA GLY A 68 -15.36 1.22 -18.21
C GLY A 68 -14.74 2.27 -19.14
N SER A 69 -15.45 2.68 -20.18
CA SER A 69 -15.01 3.68 -21.16
C SER A 69 -15.07 5.08 -20.56
N PRO A 70 -14.04 5.94 -20.71
CA PRO A 70 -14.12 7.31 -20.22
C PRO A 70 -15.10 8.13 -21.09
N SER A 71 -16.04 8.81 -20.44
CA SER A 71 -16.83 9.89 -21.03
C SER A 71 -16.62 11.18 -20.21
N PRO A 72 -16.65 12.39 -20.82
CA PRO A 72 -16.03 13.56 -20.21
C PRO A 72 -17.01 14.57 -19.54
N GLN A 73 -16.46 15.28 -18.52
CA GLN A 73 -16.79 16.62 -17.94
C GLN A 73 -17.79 16.71 -16.75
N PRO A 74 -17.82 17.82 -15.94
CA PRO A 74 -16.83 18.86 -15.54
C PRO A 74 -16.78 19.11 -13.98
N PRO A 75 -16.03 20.11 -13.41
CA PRO A 75 -15.71 20.20 -11.97
C PRO A 75 -16.58 21.17 -11.13
N THR A 76 -16.24 21.29 -9.83
CA THR A 76 -16.68 22.23 -8.74
C THR A 76 -17.71 21.62 -7.75
N ASN A 77 -17.71 21.86 -6.43
CA ASN A 77 -17.20 22.94 -5.58
C ASN A 77 -16.93 22.46 -4.14
N GLY A 78 -16.12 23.24 -3.40
CA GLY A 78 -15.53 22.86 -2.11
C GLY A 78 -16.45 22.69 -0.90
N GLN A 79 -15.94 21.95 0.08
CA GLN A 79 -16.36 21.98 1.48
C GLN A 79 -15.12 22.06 2.38
N GLN A 80 -15.13 23.05 3.29
CA GLN A 80 -14.08 23.35 4.25
C GLN A 80 -13.95 22.22 5.29
N SER A 81 -12.71 21.90 5.66
CA SER A 81 -12.36 20.92 6.69
C SER A 81 -12.36 21.55 8.10
N PRO A 82 -12.80 20.81 9.15
CA PRO A 82 -12.77 21.28 10.53
C PRO A 82 -11.35 21.26 11.14
N PRO A 83 -11.07 22.07 12.20
CA PRO A 83 -9.73 22.26 12.72
C PRO A 83 -9.21 21.05 13.52
N PRO A 84 -7.89 20.79 13.53
CA PRO A 84 -7.31 19.61 14.16
C PRO A 84 -7.23 19.76 15.69
N PRO A 85 -7.53 18.68 16.45
CA PRO A 85 -7.28 18.62 17.89
C PRO A 85 -5.79 18.40 18.22
N SER A 86 -5.38 18.83 19.40
CA SER A 86 -4.00 18.88 19.89
C SER A 86 -3.34 17.49 20.07
N PRO A 87 -2.01 17.38 19.86
CA PRO A 87 -1.30 16.10 19.89
C PRO A 87 -0.89 15.73 21.33
N ARG A 88 -1.39 14.60 21.84
CA ARG A 88 -0.71 13.83 22.89
C ARG A 88 -0.84 12.33 22.64
N ASP A 89 0.33 11.71 22.55
CA ASP A 89 0.72 10.34 22.89
C ASP A 89 -0.22 9.20 22.46
N ARG A 90 0.03 8.57 21.30
CA ARG A 90 -0.69 7.33 20.89
C ARG A 90 0.19 6.38 20.07
N GLU A 91 0.68 5.33 20.74
CA GLU A 91 1.24 4.11 20.13
C GLU A 91 0.11 3.25 19.56
N GLY A 92 0.16 2.88 18.27
CA GLY A 92 -0.81 1.98 17.67
C GLY A 92 -0.56 1.67 16.19
N CYS A 93 0.44 0.83 15.89
CA CYS A 93 0.82 0.43 14.52
C CYS A 93 -0.27 -0.42 13.82
N GLY A 94 -1.22 0.23 13.15
CA GLY A 94 -2.16 -0.41 12.22
C GLY A 94 -1.60 -0.45 10.78
N ALA A 95 -2.08 -1.40 9.97
CA ALA A 95 -1.72 -1.52 8.55
C ALA A 95 -2.98 -1.76 7.70
N ILE A 96 -2.92 -1.33 6.43
CA ILE A 96 -3.93 -1.67 5.42
C ILE A 96 -3.39 -2.84 4.59
N ILE A 97 -4.08 -3.98 4.62
CA ILE A 97 -3.75 -5.11 3.75
C ILE A 97 -4.66 -5.06 2.53
N ALA A 98 -4.09 -4.83 1.36
CA ALA A 98 -4.81 -4.87 0.10
C ALA A 98 -4.57 -6.22 -0.60
N ILE A 99 -5.59 -7.07 -0.66
CA ILE A 99 -5.54 -8.28 -1.46
C ILE A 99 -5.73 -7.88 -2.92
N TRP A 100 -4.74 -8.19 -3.76
CA TRP A 100 -4.70 -7.78 -5.15
C TRP A 100 -4.14 -8.87 -6.06
N SER A 101 -4.23 -8.63 -7.37
CA SER A 101 -3.58 -9.43 -8.40
C SER A 101 -2.69 -8.53 -9.26
N SER A 102 -1.56 -9.06 -9.71
CA SER A 102 -0.72 -8.42 -10.74
C SER A 102 -1.12 -8.83 -12.17
N LEU A 103 -2.09 -9.75 -12.30
CA LEU A 103 -2.66 -10.14 -13.59
C LEU A 103 -3.77 -9.18 -14.01
N GLY A 104 -3.86 -8.93 -15.31
CA GLY A 104 -4.88 -8.09 -15.93
C GLY A 104 -4.31 -6.82 -16.56
N ARG A 105 -5.07 -5.73 -16.48
CA ARG A 105 -4.73 -4.42 -17.05
C ARG A 105 -3.48 -3.83 -16.38
N ILE A 106 -2.42 -3.63 -17.15
CA ILE A 106 -1.15 -3.09 -16.64
C ILE A 106 -1.31 -1.69 -16.02
N ASP A 107 -2.18 -0.84 -16.58
CA ASP A 107 -2.47 0.49 -16.04
C ASP A 107 -3.08 0.42 -14.63
N GLN A 108 -3.91 -0.60 -14.35
CA GLN A 108 -4.45 -0.83 -13.01
C GLN A 108 -3.36 -1.31 -12.04
N VAL A 109 -2.47 -2.21 -12.47
CA VAL A 109 -1.32 -2.65 -11.67
C VAL A 109 -0.45 -1.46 -11.28
N LEU A 110 -0.10 -0.62 -12.24
CA LEU A 110 0.69 0.58 -12.00
C LEU A 110 -0.05 1.60 -11.12
N THR A 111 -1.37 1.72 -11.25
CA THR A 111 -2.16 2.63 -10.40
C THR A 111 -2.25 2.13 -8.96
N ASN A 112 -2.33 0.82 -8.74
CA ASN A 112 -2.26 0.23 -7.40
C ASN A 112 -0.90 0.49 -6.75
N ILE A 113 0.20 0.38 -7.49
CA ILE A 113 1.54 0.77 -7.01
C ILE A 113 1.59 2.28 -6.73
N ASN A 114 1.08 3.12 -7.63
CA ASN A 114 1.02 4.57 -7.45
C ASN A 114 0.23 4.97 -6.18
N THR A 115 -0.77 4.18 -5.79
CA THR A 115 -1.52 4.40 -4.54
C THR A 115 -0.63 4.34 -3.30
N LEU A 116 0.40 3.47 -3.30
CA LEU A 116 1.39 3.43 -2.22
C LEU A 116 2.20 4.73 -2.14
N TYR A 117 2.61 5.27 -3.30
CA TYR A 117 3.35 6.53 -3.39
C TYR A 117 2.49 7.74 -3.02
N ILE A 118 1.21 7.76 -3.40
CA ILE A 118 0.27 8.79 -2.95
C ILE A 118 0.14 8.76 -1.42
N ASN A 119 0.04 7.58 -0.82
CA ASN A 119 -0.02 7.46 0.64
C ASN A 119 1.26 7.98 1.33
N GLU A 120 2.43 7.69 0.76
CA GLU A 120 3.71 8.25 1.23
C GLU A 120 3.77 9.77 1.12
N LEU A 121 3.32 10.34 -0.01
CA LEU A 121 3.33 11.79 -0.23
C LEU A 121 2.33 12.52 0.68
N GLU A 122 1.13 11.97 0.87
CA GLU A 122 0.06 12.62 1.61
C GLU A 122 0.13 12.35 3.13
N ASN A 123 0.65 11.20 3.55
CA ASN A 123 0.62 10.76 4.96
C ASN A 123 1.98 10.32 5.52
N GLY A 124 3.06 10.32 4.73
CA GLY A 124 4.39 9.87 5.14
C GLY A 124 5.09 10.80 6.14
N TYR A 125 6.25 10.36 6.62
CA TYR A 125 7.06 11.10 7.59
C TYR A 125 7.56 12.43 6.99
N GLY A 126 6.94 13.55 7.39
CA GLY A 126 7.25 14.90 6.91
C GLY A 126 6.08 15.62 6.22
N ALA A 127 4.95 14.94 5.99
CA ALA A 127 3.72 15.55 5.51
C ALA A 127 2.99 16.31 6.64
N GLY A 128 3.51 17.49 7.01
CA GLY A 128 2.86 18.46 7.89
C GLY A 128 3.35 18.50 9.35
N GLU A 129 3.13 19.65 10.01
CA GLU A 129 3.39 19.84 11.44
C GLU A 129 2.41 19.01 12.28
N GLY A 130 2.95 18.15 13.14
CA GLY A 130 2.19 17.25 14.00
C GLY A 130 2.14 15.84 13.42
N GLY A 131 3.06 14.98 13.88
CA GLY A 131 3.24 13.61 13.43
C GLY A 131 1.93 12.87 13.22
N GLN A 132 1.50 12.80 11.96
CA GLN A 132 0.41 11.94 11.55
C GLN A 132 0.89 10.50 11.69
N HIS A 133 0.05 9.64 12.25
CA HIS A 133 0.32 8.21 12.35
C HIS A 133 0.28 7.61 10.93
N TYR A 134 1.45 7.42 10.31
CA TYR A 134 1.54 6.78 9.00
C TYR A 134 0.99 5.35 9.09
N VAL A 135 0.09 5.01 8.18
CA VAL A 135 -0.48 3.66 8.08
C VAL A 135 0.08 3.01 6.81
N PRO A 136 0.95 1.99 6.92
CA PRO A 136 1.48 1.29 5.76
C PRO A 136 0.37 0.55 5.01
N ILE A 137 0.48 0.55 3.68
CA ILE A 137 -0.35 -0.27 2.80
C ILE A 137 0.51 -1.43 2.31
N ILE A 138 0.06 -2.66 2.56
CA ILE A 138 0.70 -3.91 2.18
C ILE A 138 -0.17 -4.55 1.11
N LEU A 139 0.38 -4.68 -0.10
CA LEU A 139 -0.27 -5.40 -1.19
C LEU A 139 0.02 -6.89 -1.02
N PHE A 140 -1.00 -7.67 -0.67
CA PHE A 140 -0.94 -9.13 -0.56
C PHE A 140 -1.39 -9.74 -1.88
N GLN A 141 -0.45 -10.29 -2.65
CA GLN A 141 -0.74 -10.87 -3.96
C GLN A 141 -1.33 -12.28 -3.81
N VAL A 142 -2.35 -12.58 -4.61
CA VAL A 142 -2.98 -13.92 -4.65
C VAL A 142 -2.01 -15.07 -4.98
N HIS A 143 -0.84 -14.77 -5.54
CA HIS A 143 0.22 -15.73 -5.86
C HIS A 143 1.31 -15.83 -4.78
N ASN A 144 0.97 -15.55 -3.52
CA ASN A 144 1.85 -15.65 -2.36
C ASN A 144 3.09 -14.73 -2.44
N SER A 145 2.87 -13.45 -2.72
CA SER A 145 3.91 -12.44 -2.49
C SER A 145 3.32 -11.25 -1.76
N VAL A 146 4.19 -10.52 -1.06
CA VAL A 146 3.82 -9.27 -0.40
C VAL A 146 4.65 -8.16 -0.97
N THR A 147 4.03 -6.98 -1.09
CA THR A 147 4.65 -5.80 -1.68
C THR A 147 4.25 -4.58 -0.87
N PHE A 148 5.22 -3.77 -0.48
CA PHE A 148 4.97 -2.51 0.21
C PHE A 148 6.06 -1.49 -0.11
N LEU A 149 5.81 -0.23 0.24
CA LEU A 149 6.73 0.85 -0.01
C LEU A 149 7.58 1.12 1.23
N LEU A 150 8.90 1.12 1.05
CA LEU A 150 9.86 1.58 2.05
C LEU A 150 10.09 3.08 1.84
N HIS A 151 9.91 3.89 2.88
CA HIS A 151 10.22 5.33 2.86
C HIS A 151 11.71 5.57 2.64
N LYS A 152 12.07 6.83 2.40
CA LYS A 152 13.45 7.28 2.62
C LYS A 152 13.88 6.96 4.06
N GLY A 153 15.05 6.36 4.22
CA GLY A 153 15.65 6.09 5.51
C GLY A 153 16.26 4.71 5.60
N THR A 154 16.33 4.20 6.83
CA THR A 154 16.87 2.88 7.15
C THR A 154 15.76 1.98 7.66
N HIS A 155 15.69 0.78 7.12
CA HIS A 155 14.73 -0.25 7.49
C HIS A 155 15.49 -1.51 7.90
N VAL A 156 14.96 -2.22 8.90
CA VAL A 156 15.42 -3.56 9.29
C VAL A 156 14.21 -4.48 9.22
N ILE A 157 14.33 -5.55 8.44
CA ILE A 157 13.25 -6.51 8.22
C ILE A 157 13.77 -7.90 8.61
N GLU A 158 12.98 -8.67 9.33
CA GLU A 158 13.30 -10.06 9.65
C GLU A 158 13.43 -10.89 8.36
N SER A 159 14.42 -11.77 8.32
CA SER A 159 14.66 -12.58 7.12
C SER A 159 13.60 -13.66 6.97
N HIS A 160 13.05 -13.78 5.76
CA HIS A 160 12.14 -14.86 5.39
C HIS A 160 12.89 -15.91 4.59
N HIS A 161 13.52 -16.86 5.27
CA HIS A 161 14.37 -17.86 4.62
C HIS A 161 13.59 -18.85 3.73
N GLU A 162 12.28 -18.95 3.90
CA GLU A 162 11.41 -19.73 3.00
C GLU A 162 11.06 -18.97 1.70
N ALA A 163 11.27 -17.66 1.66
CA ALA A 163 11.01 -16.84 0.49
C ALA A 163 11.98 -17.21 -0.63
N LYS A 164 11.45 -17.59 -1.80
CA LYS A 164 12.28 -17.96 -2.95
C LYS A 164 12.94 -16.76 -3.63
N TRP A 165 12.40 -15.57 -3.42
CA TRP A 165 12.92 -14.34 -4.00
C TRP A 165 12.49 -13.13 -3.19
N CYS A 166 13.26 -12.05 -3.32
CA CYS A 166 12.93 -10.71 -2.91
C CYS A 166 13.41 -9.70 -3.96
N SER A 167 12.95 -8.46 -3.85
CA SER A 167 13.24 -7.41 -4.82
C SER A 167 13.12 -6.02 -4.22
N LEU A 168 13.90 -5.10 -4.79
CA LEU A 168 13.81 -3.66 -4.60
C LEU A 168 13.60 -3.03 -5.97
N VAL A 169 12.54 -2.23 -6.13
CA VAL A 169 12.16 -1.64 -7.42
C VAL A 169 11.96 -0.13 -7.30
N PRO A 170 12.74 0.70 -8.01
CA PRO A 170 12.71 2.16 -7.94
C PRO A 170 11.64 2.74 -8.86
N VAL A 171 10.35 2.43 -8.59
CA VAL A 171 9.24 2.79 -9.49
C VAL A 171 9.02 4.31 -9.57
N GLY A 172 9.14 5.03 -8.46
CA GLY A 172 8.85 6.46 -8.42
C GLY A 172 9.96 7.35 -9.00
N ALA A 173 11.21 7.09 -8.62
CA ALA A 173 12.38 7.85 -9.05
C ALA A 173 13.66 7.02 -8.86
N PRO A 174 14.76 7.37 -9.55
CA PRO A 174 16.09 6.84 -9.23
C PRO A 174 16.43 7.01 -7.75
N CYS A 175 16.98 5.98 -7.12
CA CYS A 175 17.34 5.99 -5.71
C CYS A 175 18.72 5.37 -5.46
N LEU A 176 19.41 5.86 -4.44
CA LEU A 176 20.65 5.32 -3.93
C LEU A 176 20.33 4.31 -2.83
N VAL A 177 20.84 3.08 -2.95
CA VAL A 177 20.50 2.00 -2.02
C VAL A 177 21.75 1.30 -1.50
N THR A 178 21.75 1.02 -0.21
CA THR A 178 22.72 0.14 0.46
C THR A 178 21.98 -0.96 1.21
N THR A 179 22.41 -2.20 1.09
CA THR A 179 21.77 -3.32 1.77
C THR A 179 22.77 -4.24 2.47
N THR A 180 22.30 -4.93 3.51
CA THR A 180 23.01 -6.07 4.13
C THR A 180 22.02 -7.20 4.42
N GLY A 181 22.50 -8.44 4.43
CA GLY A 181 21.69 -9.62 4.77
C GLY A 181 20.97 -10.26 3.58
N PHE A 182 21.14 -9.74 2.37
CA PHE A 182 20.73 -10.41 1.14
C PHE A 182 21.90 -11.16 0.50
N ARG A 183 21.61 -12.10 -0.41
CA ARG A 183 22.60 -12.78 -1.26
C ARG A 183 23.38 -11.79 -2.13
N TRP A 184 22.68 -10.84 -2.74
CA TRP A 184 23.28 -9.80 -3.56
C TRP A 184 23.05 -8.44 -2.89
N ASN A 185 23.99 -8.06 -2.02
CA ASN A 185 23.95 -6.77 -1.33
C ASN A 185 24.34 -5.61 -2.25
N LEU A 186 23.77 -4.44 -2.00
CA LEU A 186 24.05 -3.19 -2.69
C LEU A 186 24.96 -2.31 -1.82
N THR A 187 25.90 -1.59 -2.45
CA THR A 187 26.88 -0.74 -1.77
C THR A 187 26.83 0.68 -2.32
N LYS A 188 25.79 1.45 -1.94
CA LYS A 188 25.48 2.76 -2.52
C LYS A 188 25.32 2.70 -4.03
N ASP A 189 24.62 1.68 -4.50
CA ASP A 189 24.30 1.52 -5.91
C ASP A 189 23.09 2.40 -6.27
N THR A 190 23.16 3.04 -7.44
CA THR A 190 22.03 3.79 -7.99
C THR A 190 21.10 2.82 -8.72
N MET A 191 19.86 2.75 -8.26
CA MET A 191 18.80 1.96 -8.88
C MET A 191 17.85 2.86 -9.67
N SER A 192 17.55 2.51 -10.92
CA SER A 192 16.56 3.22 -11.74
C SER A 192 16.01 2.34 -12.87
N PHE A 193 14.81 2.65 -13.35
CA PHE A 193 14.34 2.10 -14.62
C PHE A 193 15.30 2.50 -15.77
N GLY A 194 15.60 1.55 -16.66
CA GLY A 194 16.63 1.71 -17.69
C GLY A 194 18.06 1.44 -17.24
N SER A 195 18.27 1.13 -15.94
CA SER A 195 19.57 0.75 -15.38
C SER A 195 19.37 -0.40 -14.37
N LEU A 196 20.05 -0.38 -13.23
CA LEU A 196 19.97 -1.39 -12.19
C LEU A 196 18.60 -1.39 -11.51
N ILE A 197 17.99 -2.59 -11.45
CA ILE A 197 16.86 -2.91 -10.57
C ILE A 197 17.22 -4.21 -9.85
N SER A 198 17.07 -4.28 -8.52
CA SER A 198 17.36 -5.50 -7.76
C SER A 198 16.14 -6.42 -7.82
N THR A 199 16.07 -7.26 -8.84
CA THR A 199 15.04 -8.31 -8.98
C THR A 199 15.65 -9.70 -8.83
N SER A 200 14.86 -10.66 -8.36
CA SER A 200 15.32 -12.04 -8.13
C SER A 200 16.50 -12.12 -7.15
N ASN A 201 16.48 -11.26 -6.13
CA ASN A 201 17.40 -11.32 -5.01
C ASN A 201 16.90 -12.37 -4.00
N GLU A 202 17.68 -12.71 -2.99
CA GLU A 202 17.32 -13.70 -1.98
C GLU A 202 17.80 -13.26 -0.60
N PHE A 203 17.10 -13.67 0.45
CA PHE A 203 17.59 -13.53 1.81
C PHE A 203 18.83 -14.41 2.01
N ASP A 204 19.87 -13.88 2.64
CA ASP A 204 21.02 -14.70 3.02
C ASP A 204 20.60 -15.67 4.14
N PRO A 205 20.74 -17.01 3.98
CA PRO A 205 20.38 -18.00 4.99
C PRO A 205 21.10 -17.84 6.33
N GLU A 206 22.23 -17.14 6.37
CA GLU A 206 23.00 -16.92 7.60
C GLU A 206 22.54 -15.67 8.37
N CYS A 207 21.76 -14.79 7.73
CA CYS A 207 21.36 -13.50 8.29
C CYS A 207 19.93 -13.54 8.82
N ARG A 208 19.74 -13.26 10.12
CA ARG A 208 18.40 -13.19 10.74
C ARG A 208 17.56 -11.99 10.30
N SER A 209 18.20 -10.97 9.75
CA SER A 209 17.54 -9.76 9.30
C SER A 209 18.28 -9.14 8.13
N VAL A 210 17.53 -8.43 7.31
CA VAL A 210 18.06 -7.58 6.24
C VAL A 210 17.97 -6.12 6.64
N ARG A 211 19.01 -5.37 6.31
CA ARG A 211 19.02 -3.91 6.45
C ARG A 211 18.95 -3.29 5.08
N ILE A 212 18.06 -2.33 4.90
CA ILE A 212 17.89 -1.58 3.65
C ILE A 212 17.98 -0.10 4.00
N GLU A 213 18.95 0.59 3.41
CA GLU A 213 19.08 2.04 3.50
C GLU A 213 18.85 2.65 2.11
N THR A 214 17.93 3.60 2.03
CA THR A 214 17.58 4.26 0.77
C THR A 214 17.33 5.74 0.96
N ASP A 215 17.72 6.55 -0.02
CA ASP A 215 17.55 8.01 0.00
C ASP A 215 16.19 8.49 -0.55
N ARG A 216 15.41 7.58 -1.13
CA ARG A 216 14.09 7.83 -1.74
C ARG A 216 13.17 6.62 -1.52
N PRO A 217 11.85 6.77 -1.65
CA PRO A 217 10.95 5.63 -1.55
C PRO A 217 11.27 4.53 -2.58
N VAL A 218 11.31 3.28 -2.12
CA VAL A 218 11.59 2.10 -2.96
C VAL A 218 10.57 1.01 -2.68
N LEU A 219 10.09 0.36 -3.75
CA LEU A 219 9.14 -0.74 -3.62
C LEU A 219 9.89 -1.99 -3.19
N PHE A 220 9.52 -2.59 -2.06
CA PHE A 220 10.05 -3.87 -1.61
C PHE A 220 9.01 -4.96 -1.81
N SER A 221 9.42 -6.08 -2.37
CA SER A 221 8.54 -7.24 -2.57
C SER A 221 9.31 -8.53 -2.36
N TYR A 222 8.65 -9.52 -1.76
CA TYR A 222 9.22 -10.85 -1.57
C TYR A 222 8.15 -11.93 -1.62
N ASP A 223 8.59 -13.14 -1.96
CA ASP A 223 7.79 -14.37 -1.92
C ASP A 223 7.41 -14.71 -0.47
N ILE A 224 6.22 -15.25 -0.25
CA ILE A 224 5.80 -15.75 1.05
C ILE A 224 5.32 -17.19 0.93
N SER A 225 5.57 -17.99 1.95
CA SER A 225 4.91 -19.28 2.12
C SER A 225 3.55 -19.10 2.80
N LYS A 226 2.63 -20.06 2.66
CA LYS A 226 1.30 -20.00 3.31
C LYS A 226 1.37 -19.98 4.84
N SER A 227 2.53 -20.28 5.42
CA SER A 227 2.80 -20.30 6.87
C SER A 227 3.51 -19.05 7.38
N ASP A 228 3.94 -18.14 6.51
CA ASP A 228 4.72 -16.99 6.91
C ASP A 228 3.87 -15.92 7.63
N PRO A 229 4.33 -15.40 8.79
CA PRO A 229 3.70 -14.24 9.41
C PRO A 229 3.89 -13.01 8.50
N LEU A 230 2.82 -12.22 8.33
CA LEU A 230 2.88 -11.00 7.53
C LEU A 230 3.75 -9.93 8.21
N VAL A 231 4.74 -9.39 7.48
CA VAL A 231 5.54 -8.27 7.96
C VAL A 231 4.79 -6.96 7.80
N ILE A 232 4.71 -6.20 8.89
CA ILE A 232 4.27 -4.80 8.86
C ILE A 232 5.52 -3.92 8.92
N PRO A 233 5.76 -3.05 7.92
CA PRO A 233 6.91 -2.14 7.93
C PRO A 233 6.88 -1.21 9.15
N ASN A 234 8.03 -1.00 9.79
CA ASN A 234 8.22 -0.08 10.93
C ASN A 234 7.38 -0.38 12.18
N LYS A 235 7.29 -1.66 12.56
CA LYS A 235 7.11 -2.01 13.98
C LYS A 235 8.41 -1.85 14.75
#